data_AF-A0A934LNY3-F1
#
_entry.id   AF-A0A934LNY3-F1
#
_cell.length_a   1.000
_cell.length_b   1.000
_cell.length_c   1.000
_cell.angle_alpha   90.00
_cell.angle_beta   90.00
_cell.angle_gamma   90.00
#
_symmetry.space_group_name_H-M   'P 1'
#
loop_
_entity.id
_entity.type
_entity.pdbx_description
1 polymer ?
#
loop_
_entity_poly.entity_id
_entity_poly.type
_entity_poly.pdbx_seq_one_letter_code
_entity_poly.pdbx_strand_id
1 'polypeptide(L)'
;MSLSESFALVSFALFSFADLRYRLVPGIELFLLGTILLTFPSDPLQSGLILLACGWGVFRNLSGWLAIPLLFYPPAWPVLLTGYGYRKGLIGRADLLAIAGLACLFPLPAVLLSLLGLELWRRVWVRRRSGSIPALPGMLLGLSVFLLLRLFLRS
;
A
#
# COMPACT_ATOMS: atom_id res chain seq x y z
N MET A 1 13.74 -13.41 -8.47
CA MET A 1 12.52 -12.72 -8.04
C MET A 1 11.52 -13.74 -7.54
N SER A 2 10.79 -13.43 -6.47
CA SER A 2 9.70 -14.29 -5.97
C SER A 2 8.38 -14.04 -6.73
N LEU A 3 7.43 -14.97 -6.63
CA LEU A 3 6.10 -14.81 -7.23
C LEU A 3 5.38 -13.56 -6.68
N SER A 4 5.52 -13.29 -5.38
CA SER A 4 4.98 -12.11 -4.69
C SER A 4 5.53 -10.79 -5.25
N GLU A 5 6.83 -10.74 -5.56
CA GLU A 5 7.49 -9.58 -6.15
C GLU A 5 6.97 -9.30 -7.56
N SER A 6 6.91 -10.34 -8.40
CA SER A 6 6.40 -10.25 -9.76
C SER A 6 4.92 -9.85 -9.79
N PHE A 7 4.09 -10.44 -8.92
CA PHE A 7 2.69 -10.10 -8.77
C PHE A 7 2.51 -8.62 -8.42
N ALA A 8 3.21 -8.14 -7.39
CA ALA A 8 3.13 -6.75 -6.97
C ALA A 8 3.55 -5.78 -8.08
N LEU A 9 4.67 -6.04 -8.76
CA LEU A 9 5.17 -5.17 -9.82
C LEU A 9 4.21 -5.08 -11.00
N VAL A 10 3.69 -6.22 -11.47
CA VAL A 10 2.75 -6.25 -12.60
C VAL A 10 1.45 -5.55 -12.22
N SER A 11 0.90 -5.82 -11.03
CA SER A 11 -0.31 -5.15 -10.55
C SER A 11 -0.11 -3.64 -10.41
N PHE A 12 0.97 -3.19 -9.74
CA PHE A 12 1.25 -1.76 -9.58
C PHE A 12 1.55 -1.07 -10.90
N ALA A 13 2.16 -1.74 -11.89
CA ALA A 13 2.38 -1.18 -13.21
C ALA A 13 1.05 -0.93 -13.94
N LEU A 14 0.17 -1.93 -13.95
CA LEU A 14 -1.16 -1.81 -14.54
C LEU A 14 -1.99 -0.73 -13.84
N PHE A 15 -1.96 -0.71 -12.52
CA PHE A 15 -2.69 0.29 -11.75
C PHE A 15 -2.12 1.69 -11.90
N SER A 16 -0.79 1.85 -12.01
CA SER A 16 -0.17 3.16 -12.27
C SER A 16 -0.62 3.71 -13.62
N PHE A 17 -0.74 2.86 -14.64
CA PHE A 17 -1.26 3.27 -15.95
C PHE A 17 -2.75 3.65 -15.87
N ALA A 18 -3.56 2.87 -15.16
CA ALA A 18 -4.97 3.17 -14.94
C ALA A 18 -5.17 4.46 -14.13
N ASP A 19 -4.38 4.68 -13.09
CA ASP A 19 -4.43 5.86 -12.22
C ASP A 19 -4.04 7.13 -12.98
N LEU A 20 -3.00 7.08 -13.81
CA LEU A 20 -2.60 8.19 -14.68
C LEU A 20 -3.66 8.55 -15.74
N ARG A 21 -4.36 7.55 -16.29
CA ARG A 21 -5.30 7.74 -17.40
C ARG A 21 -6.73 8.06 -16.94
N TYR A 22 -7.20 7.37 -15.91
CA TYR A 22 -8.61 7.39 -15.48
C TYR A 22 -8.81 7.94 -14.06
N ARG A 23 -7.72 8.20 -13.30
CA ARG A 23 -7.76 8.63 -11.88
C ARG A 23 -8.60 7.72 -10.98
N LEU A 24 -8.81 6.49 -11.44
CA LEU A 24 -9.60 5.44 -10.83
C LEU A 24 -8.81 4.16 -11.02
N VAL A 25 -8.82 3.34 -9.97
CA VAL A 25 -8.09 2.07 -9.96
C VAL A 25 -9.12 0.95 -9.84
N PRO A 26 -9.81 0.61 -10.95
CA PRO A 26 -10.72 -0.52 -10.95
C PRO A 26 -9.91 -1.79 -10.66
N GLY A 27 -10.36 -2.59 -9.68
CA GLY A 27 -9.71 -3.86 -9.34
C GLY A 27 -8.71 -3.81 -8.19
N ILE A 28 -8.53 -2.68 -7.49
CA ILE A 28 -7.68 -2.63 -6.29
C ILE A 28 -8.16 -3.58 -5.17
N GLU A 29 -9.46 -3.86 -5.12
CA GLU A 29 -10.05 -4.86 -4.21
C GLU A 29 -9.62 -6.29 -4.59
N LEU A 30 -9.58 -6.61 -5.89
CA LEU A 30 -9.08 -7.90 -6.40
C LEU A 30 -7.59 -8.06 -6.13
N PHE A 31 -6.83 -6.96 -6.20
CA PHE A 31 -5.43 -6.96 -5.81
C PHE A 31 -5.26 -7.30 -4.33
N LEU A 32 -6.01 -6.63 -3.44
CA LEU A 32 -5.95 -6.95 -2.01
C LEU A 32 -6.30 -8.43 -1.78
N LEU A 33 -7.37 -8.93 -2.39
CA LEU A 33 -7.77 -10.34 -2.28
C LEU A 33 -6.64 -11.28 -2.78
N GLY A 34 -6.03 -10.96 -3.92
CA GLY A 34 -4.86 -11.69 -4.44
C GLY A 34 -3.68 -11.68 -3.49
N THR A 35 -3.35 -10.52 -2.88
CA THR A 35 -2.25 -10.44 -1.89
C THR A 35 -2.51 -11.30 -0.67
N ILE A 36 -3.76 -11.35 -0.19
CA ILE A 36 -4.15 -12.18 0.96
C ILE A 36 -4.04 -13.65 0.59
N LEU A 37 -4.56 -14.08 -0.55
CA LEU A 37 -4.47 -15.49 -0.98
C LEU A 37 -3.02 -15.96 -1.14
N LEU A 38 -2.13 -15.07 -1.59
CA LEU A 38 -0.71 -15.38 -1.74
C LEU A 38 0.05 -15.44 -0.42
N THR A 39 -0.31 -14.60 0.56
CA THR A 39 0.44 -14.45 1.81
C THR A 39 -0.15 -15.27 2.96
N PHE A 40 -1.46 -15.51 2.95
CA PHE A 40 -2.16 -16.21 4.04
C PHE A 40 -1.60 -17.62 4.32
N PRO A 41 -1.24 -18.45 3.33
CA PRO A 41 -0.66 -19.77 3.59
C PRO A 41 0.70 -19.71 4.29
N SER A 42 1.50 -18.67 4.01
CA SER A 42 2.84 -18.52 4.58
C SER A 42 2.86 -17.77 5.90
N ASP A 43 2.06 -16.71 6.02
CA ASP A 43 2.03 -15.81 7.18
C ASP A 43 0.59 -15.33 7.48
N PRO A 44 -0.23 -16.22 8.10
CA PRO A 44 -1.64 -15.94 8.35
C PRO A 44 -1.84 -14.84 9.40
N LEU A 45 -0.95 -14.76 10.39
CA LEU A 45 -1.01 -13.75 11.45
C LEU A 45 -0.80 -12.34 10.89
N GLN A 46 0.23 -12.14 10.05
CA GLN A 46 0.48 -10.85 9.40
C GLN A 46 -0.71 -10.44 8.53
N SER A 47 -1.17 -11.35 7.68
CA SER A 47 -2.32 -11.12 6.79
C SER A 47 -3.59 -10.75 7.58
N GLY A 48 -3.86 -11.46 8.69
CA GLY A 48 -5.00 -11.20 9.56
C GLY A 48 -4.92 -9.85 10.28
N LEU A 49 -3.76 -9.50 10.86
CA LEU A 49 -3.57 -8.22 11.54
C LEU A 49 -3.67 -7.03 10.57
N ILE A 50 -3.14 -7.18 9.36
CA ILE A 50 -3.24 -6.15 8.32
C ILE A 50 -4.67 -5.99 7.82
N LEU A 51 -5.40 -7.10 7.66
CA LEU A 51 -6.82 -7.07 7.35
C LEU A 51 -7.64 -6.36 8.43
N LEU A 52 -7.33 -6.60 9.72
CA LEU A 52 -7.97 -5.90 10.83
C LEU A 52 -7.65 -4.40 10.81
N ALA A 53 -6.39 -4.01 10.55
CA ALA A 53 -6.00 -2.61 10.41
C ALA A 53 -6.69 -1.94 9.21
N CYS A 54 -6.77 -2.62 8.08
CA CYS A 54 -7.47 -2.16 6.89
C CYS A 54 -8.98 -2.01 7.15
N GLY A 55 -9.60 -3.01 7.79
CA GLY A 55 -11.01 -2.98 8.21
C GLY A 55 -11.31 -1.83 9.15
N TRP A 56 -10.43 -1.60 10.14
CA TRP A 56 -10.51 -0.42 11.01
C TRP A 56 -10.49 0.88 10.20
N GLY A 57 -9.60 1.03 9.22
CA GLY A 57 -9.57 2.20 8.35
C GLY A 57 -10.87 2.39 7.54
N VAL A 58 -11.41 1.32 6.95
CA VAL A 58 -12.60 1.35 6.10
C VAL A 58 -13.88 1.64 6.89
N PHE A 59 -14.09 0.96 8.02
CA PHE A 59 -15.30 1.11 8.83
C PHE A 59 -15.15 2.27 9.83
N ARG A 60 -15.65 3.45 9.46
CA ARG A 60 -15.56 4.68 10.28
C ARG A 60 -16.17 4.55 11.68
N ASN A 61 -17.16 3.67 11.87
CA ASN A 61 -17.83 3.46 13.15
C ASN A 61 -17.03 2.60 14.14
N LEU A 62 -15.93 1.97 13.70
CA LEU A 62 -15.10 1.17 14.60
C LEU A 62 -14.32 2.07 15.57
N SER A 63 -14.37 1.69 16.83
CA SER A 63 -13.70 2.38 17.94
C SER A 63 -12.19 2.50 17.72
N GLY A 64 -11.60 3.61 18.14
CA GLY A 64 -10.14 3.81 18.14
C GLY A 64 -9.41 2.82 19.05
N TRP A 65 -10.09 2.26 20.05
CA TRP A 65 -9.55 1.26 20.95
C TRP A 65 -9.08 -0.01 20.23
N LEU A 66 -9.70 -0.35 19.09
CA LEU A 66 -9.27 -1.48 18.25
C LEU A 66 -7.92 -1.25 17.58
N ALA A 67 -7.50 0.01 17.38
CA ALA A 67 -6.20 0.32 16.78
C ALA A 67 -5.05 0.19 17.79
N ILE A 68 -5.32 0.31 19.10
CA ILE A 68 -4.30 0.25 20.15
C ILE A 68 -3.49 -1.06 20.12
N PRO A 69 -4.09 -2.26 20.11
CA PRO A 69 -3.31 -3.50 20.02
C PRO A 69 -2.52 -3.59 18.70
N LEU A 70 -3.06 -3.06 17.61
CA LEU A 70 -2.40 -3.07 16.30
C LEU A 70 -1.16 -2.16 16.26
N LEU A 71 -1.06 -1.16 17.13
CA LEU A 71 0.14 -0.32 17.26
C LEU A 71 1.35 -1.09 17.80
N PHE A 72 1.16 -2.23 18.45
CA PHE A 72 2.28 -3.09 18.87
C PHE A 72 2.81 -3.97 17.74
N TYR A 73 2.19 -3.92 16.54
CA TYR A 73 2.62 -4.67 15.37
C TYR A 73 3.15 -3.72 14.27
N PRO A 74 4.48 -3.54 14.14
CA PRO A 74 5.07 -2.56 13.24
C PRO A 74 4.61 -2.64 11.77
N PRO A 75 4.44 -3.83 11.15
CA PRO A 75 3.95 -3.93 9.78
C PRO A 75 2.55 -3.34 9.56
N ALA A 76 1.72 -3.23 10.60
CA ALA A 76 0.40 -2.63 10.51
C ALA A 76 0.43 -1.09 10.55
N TRP A 77 1.53 -0.45 10.98
CA TRP A 77 1.58 1.00 11.14
C TRP A 77 1.27 1.78 9.85
N PRO A 78 1.83 1.44 8.67
CA PRO A 78 1.50 2.15 7.44
C PRO A 78 0.00 2.05 7.10
N VAL A 79 -0.61 0.90 7.38
CA VAL A 79 -2.04 0.64 7.13
C VAL A 79 -2.91 1.43 8.13
N LEU A 80 -2.52 1.51 9.39
CA LEU A 80 -3.22 2.31 10.40
C LEU A 80 -3.13 3.82 10.09
N LEU A 81 -1.96 4.31 9.71
CA LEU A 81 -1.75 5.71 9.34
C LEU A 81 -2.60 6.10 8.13
N THR A 82 -2.62 5.26 7.10
CA THR A 82 -3.42 5.49 5.89
C THR A 82 -4.91 5.28 6.13
N GLY A 83 -5.27 4.35 7.01
CA GLY A 83 -6.62 4.19 7.57
C GLY A 83 -7.13 5.44 8.27
N TYR A 84 -6.30 6.06 9.11
CA TYR A 84 -6.64 7.33 9.75
C TYR A 84 -6.79 8.46 8.71
N GLY A 85 -5.88 8.54 7.74
CA GLY A 85 -5.97 9.50 6.63
C GLY A 85 -7.25 9.36 5.81
N TYR A 86 -7.67 8.13 5.51
CA TYR A 86 -8.92 7.85 4.82
C TYR A 86 -10.16 8.23 5.65
N ARG A 87 -10.15 7.97 6.96
CA ARG A 87 -11.20 8.41 7.89
C ARG A 87 -11.35 9.93 7.93
N LYS A 88 -10.24 10.66 7.81
CA LYS A 88 -10.21 12.14 7.75
C LYS A 88 -10.44 12.71 6.35
N GLY A 89 -10.64 11.88 5.33
CA GLY A 89 -10.85 12.32 3.95
C GLY A 89 -9.61 12.89 3.27
N LEU A 90 -8.41 12.61 3.80
CA LEU A 90 -7.14 13.10 3.25
C LEU A 90 -6.59 12.19 2.14
N ILE A 91 -6.96 10.91 2.15
CA ILE A 91 -6.43 9.84 1.31
C ILE A 91 -7.58 9.09 0.65
N GLY A 92 -7.38 8.56 -0.56
CA GLY A 92 -8.38 7.77 -1.28
C GLY A 92 -8.51 6.34 -0.74
N ARG A 93 -9.67 5.70 -0.98
CA ARG A 93 -9.88 4.29 -0.64
C ARG A 93 -8.88 3.37 -1.34
N ALA A 94 -8.53 3.67 -2.59
CA ALA A 94 -7.59 2.88 -3.37
C ALA A 94 -6.19 2.85 -2.74
N ASP A 95 -5.73 3.97 -2.21
CA ASP A 95 -4.40 4.08 -1.58
C ASP A 95 -4.30 3.22 -0.31
N LEU A 96 -5.37 3.22 0.49
CA LEU A 96 -5.48 2.37 1.68
C LEU A 96 -5.39 0.89 1.32
N LEU A 97 -6.15 0.46 0.30
CA LEU A 97 -6.15 -0.93 -0.16
C LEU A 97 -4.80 -1.33 -0.79
N ALA A 98 -4.16 -0.41 -1.51
CA ALA A 98 -2.83 -0.62 -2.08
C ALA A 98 -1.78 -0.84 -0.99
N ILE A 99 -1.78 0.00 0.06
CA ILE A 99 -0.83 -0.10 1.17
C ILE A 99 -1.10 -1.34 2.03
N ALA A 100 -2.37 -1.69 2.24
CA ALA A 100 -2.73 -2.94 2.90
C ALA A 100 -2.18 -4.15 2.13
N GLY A 101 -2.36 -4.20 0.79
CA GLY A 101 -1.82 -5.29 -0.01
C GLY A 101 -0.28 -5.34 -0.02
N LEU A 102 0.38 -4.17 -0.06
CA LEU A 102 1.85 -4.12 0.07
C LEU A 102 2.34 -4.58 1.43
N ALA A 103 1.67 -4.18 2.51
CA ALA A 103 2.03 -4.61 3.86
C ALA A 103 1.85 -6.12 4.04
N CYS A 104 0.90 -6.76 3.34
CA CYS A 104 0.80 -8.22 3.32
C CYS A 104 2.03 -8.84 2.65
N LEU A 105 2.38 -8.37 1.45
CA LEU A 105 3.41 -9.01 0.62
C LEU A 105 4.84 -8.71 1.05
N PHE A 106 5.10 -7.56 1.67
CA PHE A 106 6.45 -7.05 1.88
C PHE A 106 6.70 -6.63 3.33
N PRO A 107 7.98 -6.68 3.77
CA PRO A 107 8.34 -6.18 5.08
C PRO A 107 8.20 -4.66 5.16
N LEU A 108 8.12 -4.15 6.39
CA LEU A 108 7.95 -2.72 6.71
C LEU A 108 8.85 -1.77 5.88
N PRO A 109 10.16 -2.02 5.67
CA PRO A 109 11.02 -1.09 4.92
C PRO A 109 10.56 -0.85 3.49
N ALA A 110 10.00 -1.88 2.83
CA ALA A 110 9.49 -1.75 1.47
C ALA A 110 8.26 -0.84 1.42
N VAL A 111 7.36 -0.98 2.40
CA VAL A 111 6.14 -0.17 2.52
C VAL A 111 6.48 1.28 2.89
N LEU A 112 7.49 1.49 3.73
CA LEU A 112 7.97 2.85 4.03
C LEU A 112 8.62 3.49 2.80
N LEU A 113 9.40 2.74 2.02
CA LEU A 113 9.97 3.24 0.77
C LEU A 113 8.90 3.57 -0.27
N SER A 114 7.83 2.77 -0.38
CA SER A 114 6.71 3.11 -1.27
C SER A 114 5.99 4.39 -0.84
N LEU A 115 5.79 4.61 0.47
CA LEU A 115 5.27 5.88 0.99
C LEU A 115 6.19 7.07 0.70
N LEU A 116 7.50 6.91 0.86
CA LEU A 116 8.48 7.94 0.51
C LEU A 116 8.49 8.23 -1.00
N GLY A 117 8.38 7.20 -1.83
CA GLY A 117 8.22 7.32 -3.28
C GLY A 117 6.97 8.13 -3.64
N LEU A 118 5.86 7.91 -2.93
CA LEU A 118 4.64 8.71 -3.07
C LEU A 118 4.84 10.17 -2.68
N GLU A 119 5.57 10.46 -1.60
CA GLU A 119 5.87 11.85 -1.23
C GLU A 119 6.74 12.56 -2.27
N LEU A 120 7.77 11.89 -2.80
CA LEU A 120 8.61 12.41 -3.88
C LEU A 120 7.78 12.68 -5.13
N TRP A 121 6.95 11.72 -5.53
CA TRP A 121 6.04 11.86 -6.65
C TRP A 121 5.06 13.03 -6.46
N ARG A 122 4.48 13.17 -5.26
CA ARG A 122 3.62 14.30 -4.91
C ARG A 122 4.34 15.63 -5.13
N ARG A 123 5.58 15.77 -4.65
CA ARG A 123 6.37 17.02 -4.82
C ARG A 123 6.63 17.33 -6.30
N VAL A 124 6.91 16.31 -7.12
CA VAL A 124 7.12 16.46 -8.56
C VAL A 124 5.81 16.80 -9.29
N TRP A 125 4.70 16.17 -8.90
CA TRP A 125 3.40 16.35 -9.53
C TRP A 125 2.76 17.71 -9.22
N VAL A 126 2.85 18.17 -7.96
CA VAL A 126 2.37 19.50 -7.54
C VAL A 126 3.05 20.62 -8.32
N ARG A 127 4.33 20.45 -8.70
CA ARG A 127 5.03 21.40 -9.57
C ARG A 127 4.50 21.44 -11.01
N ARG A 128 3.80 20.40 -11.47
CA ARG A 128 3.36 20.26 -12.87
C ARG A 128 1.86 20.50 -13.07
N ARG A 129 0.98 20.16 -12.13
CA ARG A 129 -0.48 20.37 -12.26
C ARG A 129 -1.22 20.51 -10.92
N SER A 130 -2.30 21.29 -10.93
CA SER A 130 -3.31 21.46 -9.87
C SER A 130 -4.48 20.49 -10.06
N GLY A 131 -4.33 19.25 -9.61
CA GLY A 131 -5.40 18.25 -9.65
C GLY A 131 -5.15 17.10 -8.67
N SER A 132 -6.10 16.16 -8.60
CA SER A 132 -5.96 14.94 -7.78
C SER A 132 -4.67 14.20 -8.14
N ILE A 133 -3.86 13.90 -7.14
CA ILE A 133 -2.53 13.31 -7.31
C ILE A 133 -2.69 11.80 -7.55
N PRO A 134 -2.17 11.25 -8.66
CA PRO A 134 -2.12 9.80 -8.84
C PRO A 134 -1.09 9.23 -7.88
N ALA A 135 -1.54 8.44 -6.91
CA ALA A 135 -0.74 7.93 -5.80
C ALA A 135 0.08 6.70 -6.17
N LEU A 136 -0.47 5.84 -7.04
CA LEU A 136 0.12 4.53 -7.36
C LEU A 136 1.45 4.58 -8.12
N PRO A 137 1.68 5.51 -9.06
CA PRO A 137 2.99 5.67 -9.68
C PRO A 137 4.09 5.98 -8.67
N GLY A 138 3.78 6.81 -7.66
CA GLY A 138 4.72 7.15 -6.59
C GLY A 138 5.04 5.94 -5.71
N MET A 139 4.03 5.14 -5.36
CA MET A 139 4.24 3.90 -4.62
C MET A 139 5.08 2.89 -5.41
N LEU A 140 4.84 2.76 -6.72
CA LEU A 140 5.63 1.89 -7.60
C LEU A 140 7.10 2.34 -7.65
N LEU A 141 7.38 3.64 -7.73
CA LEU A 141 8.75 4.15 -7.71
C LEU A 141 9.50 3.71 -6.45
N GLY A 142 8.89 3.91 -5.27
CA GLY A 142 9.50 3.51 -4.01
C GLY A 142 9.70 2.00 -3.87
N LEU A 143 8.73 1.20 -4.34
CA LEU A 143 8.85 -0.25 -4.37
C LEU A 143 9.96 -0.73 -5.32
N SER A 144 10.09 -0.10 -6.49
CA SER A 144 11.15 -0.42 -7.46
C SER A 144 12.54 -0.14 -6.87
N VAL A 145 12.70 0.99 -6.18
CA VAL A 145 13.96 1.32 -5.48
C VAL A 145 14.28 0.27 -4.43
N PHE A 146 13.30 -0.16 -3.62
CA PHE A 146 13.51 -1.22 -2.64
C PHE A 146 13.97 -2.54 -3.30
N LEU A 147 13.31 -2.97 -4.37
CA LEU A 147 13.65 -4.21 -5.06
C LEU A 147 15.04 -4.15 -5.70
N LEU A 148 15.42 -3.02 -6.28
CA LEU A 148 16.77 -2.79 -6.80
C LEU A 148 17.81 -2.85 -5.68
N LEU A 149 17.61 -2.12 -4.58
CA LEU A 149 18.53 -2.15 -3.43
C LEU A 149 18.67 -3.57 -2.88
N ARG A 150 17.57 -4.31 -2.78
CA ARG A 150 17.61 -5.71 -2.32
C ARG A 150 18.34 -6.62 -3.29
N LEU A 151 18.23 -6.39 -4.60
CA LEU A 151 19.01 -7.12 -5.61
C LEU A 151 20.50 -6.83 -5.44
N PHE A 152 20.89 -5.56 -5.31
CA PHE A 152 22.29 -5.15 -5.15
C PHE A 152 22.93 -5.59 -3.82
N LEU A 153 22.16 -5.63 -2.74
CA LEU A 153 22.66 -6.07 -1.42
C LEU A 153 22.74 -7.59 -1.27
N ARG A 154 22.12 -8.34 -2.19
CA ARG A 154 22.06 -9.81 -2.16
C ARG A 154 23.01 -10.46 -3.17
N SER A 155 23.53 -9.67 -4.12
CA SER A 155 24.67 -9.99 -5.00
C SER A 155 25.99 -9.70 -4.31
#